data_AF-A0A7X4HAW2-F1
#
_entry.id   AF-A0A7X4HAW2-F1
#
_cell.length_a   1.000
_cell.length_b   1.000
_cell.length_c   1.000
_cell.angle_alpha   90.00
_cell.angle_beta   90.00
_cell.angle_gamma   90.00
#
_symmetry.space_group_name_H-M   'P 1'
#
loop_
_entity.id
_entity.type
_entity.pdbx_description
1 polymer ?
#
loop_
_entity_poly.entity_id
_entity_poly.type
_entity_poly.pdbx_seq_one_letter_code
_entity_poly.pdbx_strand_id
1 'polypeptide(L)'
;MQFLTLEQLQQDHAAGRVDSITLQADGAGFEVQIVAGGGLHRLARRFTEPGEALQLLRDAGISDVHIAGNDAASHAIRKALSGLEDGSNTIYAPDDWELLRTNKRMQRDAP
;
A
#
# COMPACT_ATOMS: atom_id res chain seq x y z
N MET A 1 18.26 11.73 -3.52
CA MET A 1 16.94 11.04 -3.43
C MET A 1 16.01 11.68 -4.43
N GLN A 2 15.49 10.90 -5.37
CA GLN A 2 14.52 11.34 -6.39
C GLN A 2 13.14 10.76 -6.06
N PHE A 3 12.09 11.49 -6.45
CA PHE A 3 10.72 11.01 -6.32
C PHE A 3 10.27 10.34 -7.62
N LEU A 4 9.67 9.16 -7.52
CA LEU A 4 9.07 8.42 -8.64
C LEU A 4 7.55 8.49 -8.54
N THR A 5 6.88 8.63 -9.68
CA THR A 5 5.42 8.43 -9.76
C THR A 5 5.09 6.94 -9.70
N LEU A 6 3.81 6.60 -9.47
CA LEU A 6 3.37 5.21 -9.51
C LEU A 6 3.60 4.57 -10.88
N GLU A 7 3.32 5.29 -11.97
CA GLU A 7 3.59 4.82 -13.33
C GLU A 7 5.07 4.53 -13.56
N GLN A 8 5.97 5.39 -13.09
CA GLN A 8 7.42 5.18 -13.21
C GLN A 8 7.86 3.95 -12.41
N LEU A 9 7.36 3.79 -11.19
CA LEU A 9 7.61 2.61 -10.39
C LEU A 9 7.11 1.33 -11.08
N GLN A 10 5.91 1.35 -11.65
CA GLN A 10 5.35 0.21 -12.41
C GLN A 10 6.22 -0.12 -13.62
N GLN A 11 6.66 0.88 -14.38
CA GLN A 11 7.54 0.71 -15.54
C GLN A 11 8.92 0.16 -15.14
N ASP A 12 9.51 0.66 -14.06
CA ASP A 12 10.81 0.21 -13.56
C ASP A 12 10.71 -1.21 -13.00
N HIS A 13 9.64 -1.53 -12.28
CA HIS A 13 9.38 -2.86 -11.75
C HIS A 13 9.14 -3.89 -12.88
N ALA A 14 8.29 -3.56 -13.86
CA ALA A 14 8.05 -4.41 -15.02
C ALA A 14 9.31 -4.63 -15.89
N ALA A 15 10.23 -3.67 -15.90
CA ALA A 15 11.51 -3.76 -16.56
C ALA A 15 12.59 -4.50 -15.74
N GLY A 16 12.28 -4.95 -14.52
CA GLY A 16 13.25 -5.60 -13.62
C GLY A 16 14.37 -4.67 -13.12
N ARG A 17 14.12 -3.36 -13.09
CA ARG A 17 15.09 -2.33 -12.66
C ARG A 17 15.00 -1.98 -11.18
N VAL A 18 14.00 -2.53 -10.48
CA VAL A 18 13.80 -2.35 -9.04
C VAL A 18 14.50 -3.49 -8.29
N ASP A 19 15.42 -3.12 -7.41
CA ASP A 19 16.18 -4.04 -6.58
C ASP A 19 15.42 -4.39 -5.30
N SER A 20 14.77 -3.41 -4.68
CA SER A 20 13.92 -3.62 -3.49
C SER A 20 12.94 -2.48 -3.26
N ILE A 21 11.83 -2.79 -2.60
CA ILE A 21 10.81 -1.82 -2.19
C ILE A 21 10.61 -1.96 -0.68
N THR A 22 10.66 -0.85 0.04
CA THR A 22 10.49 -0.80 1.49
C THR A 22 9.36 0.15 1.85
N LEU A 23 8.37 -0.34 2.59
CA LEU A 23 7.39 0.50 3.27
C LEU A 23 7.97 0.93 4.62
N GLN A 24 8.26 2.21 4.74
CA GLN A 24 8.83 2.82 5.92
C GLN A 24 7.81 3.70 6.64
N ALA A 25 7.78 3.64 7.97
CA ALA A 25 7.12 4.66 8.77
C ALA A 25 8.01 5.91 8.90
N ASP A 26 7.43 7.07 8.57
CA ASP A 26 8.08 8.38 8.69
C ASP A 26 7.13 9.37 9.38
N GLY A 27 7.44 9.69 10.63
CA GLY A 27 6.60 10.51 11.50
C GLY A 27 5.23 9.87 11.77
N ALA A 28 4.16 10.60 11.43
CA ALA A 28 2.77 10.16 11.60
C ALA A 28 2.20 9.43 10.37
N GLY A 29 3.04 9.06 9.40
CA GLY A 29 2.59 8.38 8.18
C GLY A 29 3.61 7.39 7.65
N PHE A 30 3.36 6.94 6.43
CA PHE A 30 4.12 5.91 5.74
C PHE A 30 4.58 6.39 4.37
N GLU A 31 5.75 5.93 3.96
CA GLU A 31 6.37 6.23 2.69
C GLU A 31 6.94 4.97 2.05
N VAL A 32 6.96 4.94 0.73
CA VAL A 32 7.56 3.84 -0.03
C VAL A 32 8.94 4.28 -0.52
N GLN A 33 9.97 3.59 -0.07
CA GLN A 33 11.34 3.73 -0.56
C GLN A 33 11.62 2.64 -1.59
N ILE A 34 12.30 3.01 -2.67
CA ILE A 34 12.56 2.16 -3.83
C ILE A 34 14.05 2.21 -4.10
N VAL A 35 14.72 1.06 -4.08
CA VAL A 35 16.10 0.93 -4.54
C VAL A 35 16.04 0.46 -5.98
N ALA A 36 16.58 1.26 -6.90
CA ALA A 36 16.58 0.96 -8.33
C ALA A 36 17.79 1.59 -9.00
N GLY A 37 18.47 0.83 -9.86
CA GLY A 37 19.60 1.32 -10.67
C GLY A 37 20.76 1.87 -9.83
N GLY A 38 20.98 1.32 -8.63
CA GLY A 38 22.01 1.80 -7.69
C GLY A 38 21.67 3.11 -6.97
N GLY A 39 20.44 3.61 -7.12
CA GLY A 39 19.94 4.82 -6.46
C GLY A 39 18.81 4.53 -5.48
N LEU A 40 18.67 5.41 -4.48
CA LEU A 40 17.54 5.42 -3.56
C LEU A 40 16.52 6.48 -3.99
N HIS A 41 15.31 5.99 -4.25
CA HIS A 41 14.15 6.75 -4.68
C HIS A 41 13.02 6.63 -3.67
N ARG A 42 12.03 7.52 -3.79
CA ARG A 42 10.82 7.48 -2.97
C ARG A 42 9.59 7.64 -3.85
N LEU A 43 8.49 6.98 -3.54
CA LEU A 43 7.23 7.25 -4.23
C LEU A 43 6.79 8.70 -3.94
N ALA A 44 6.30 9.39 -4.96
CA ALA A 44 5.82 10.78 -4.88
C ALA A 44 4.45 10.90 -4.15
N ARG A 45 4.21 10.06 -3.14
CA ARG A 45 3.02 10.03 -2.31
C ARG A 45 3.39 9.51 -0.92
N ARG A 46 2.75 10.10 0.10
CA ARG A 46 2.76 9.59 1.49
C ARG A 46 1.39 9.02 1.81
N PHE A 47 1.36 8.09 2.74
CA PHE A 47 0.16 7.39 3.18
C PHE A 47 -0.06 7.63 4.65
N THR A 48 -1.32 7.73 5.06
CA THR A 48 -1.68 7.78 6.49
C THR A 48 -1.78 6.38 7.06
N GLU A 49 -2.28 5.43 6.26
CA GLU A 49 -2.44 4.03 6.64
C GLU A 49 -1.48 3.13 5.85
N PRO A 50 -0.84 2.13 6.49
CA PRO A 50 0.09 1.25 5.79
C PRO A 50 -0.63 0.34 4.80
N GLY A 51 -1.89 0.00 5.08
CA GLY A 51 -2.71 -0.82 4.20
C GLY A 51 -2.93 -0.16 2.83
N GLU A 52 -3.16 1.16 2.78
CA GLU A 52 -3.34 1.89 1.51
C GLU A 52 -2.08 1.80 0.64
N ALA A 53 -0.90 1.91 1.26
CA ALA A 53 0.38 1.76 0.58
C ALA A 53 0.55 0.34 0.04
N LEU A 54 0.27 -0.67 0.85
CA LEU A 54 0.39 -2.08 0.46
C LEU A 54 -0.59 -2.46 -0.64
N GLN A 55 -1.84 -1.98 -0.58
CA GLN A 55 -2.84 -2.21 -1.63
C GLN A 55 -2.39 -1.58 -2.94
N LEU A 56 -1.92 -0.32 -2.91
CA LEU A 56 -1.45 0.38 -4.10
C LEU A 56 -0.24 -0.31 -4.74
N LEU A 57 0.67 -0.86 -3.94
CA LEU A 57 1.80 -1.65 -4.43
C LEU A 57 1.31 -2.98 -5.05
N ARG A 58 0.37 -3.66 -4.39
CA ARG A 58 -0.23 -4.90 -4.91
C ARG A 58 -0.93 -4.69 -6.26
N ASP A 59 -1.70 -3.61 -6.38
CA ASP A 59 -2.39 -3.22 -7.63
C ASP A 59 -1.39 -2.89 -8.74
N ALA A 60 -0.19 -2.42 -8.38
CA ALA A 60 0.93 -2.21 -9.28
C ALA A 60 1.73 -3.50 -9.61
N GLY A 61 1.27 -4.66 -9.14
CA GLY A 61 1.93 -5.95 -9.35
C GLY A 61 3.16 -6.17 -8.47
N ILE A 62 3.33 -5.37 -7.41
CA ILE A 62 4.43 -5.46 -6.45
C ILE A 62 3.93 -6.19 -5.21
N SER A 63 4.43 -7.41 -4.98
CA SER A 63 4.10 -8.21 -3.80
C SER A 63 5.25 -8.32 -2.80
N ASP A 64 6.49 -8.12 -3.23
CA ASP A 64 7.66 -8.22 -2.36
C ASP A 64 8.01 -6.84 -1.78
N VAL A 65 7.59 -6.62 -0.53
CA VAL A 65 7.71 -5.33 0.17
C VAL A 65 8.36 -5.55 1.53
N HIS A 66 9.52 -4.91 1.73
CA HIS A 66 10.21 -4.89 3.01
C HIS A 66 9.55 -3.90 3.98
N ILE A 67 9.69 -4.17 5.28
CA ILE A 67 9.09 -3.37 6.35
C ILE A 67 10.20 -2.68 7.12
N ALA A 68 10.12 -1.35 7.25
CA ALA A 68 11.03 -0.55 8.08
C ALA A 68 10.26 0.37 9.03
N GLY A 69 10.68 0.43 10.29
CA GLY A 69 10.08 1.29 11.30
C GLY A 69 10.34 0.78 12.71
N ASN A 70 9.84 1.52 13.71
CA ASN A 70 9.84 1.03 15.10
C ASN A 70 8.89 -0.17 15.26
N ASP A 71 8.89 -0.80 16.45
CA ASP A 71 8.08 -2.00 16.70
C ASP A 71 6.59 -1.77 16.46
N ALA A 72 6.06 -0.62 16.89
CA ALA A 72 4.64 -0.29 16.71
C ALA A 72 4.27 -0.15 15.22
N ALA A 73 5.10 0.56 14.44
CA ALA A 73 4.89 0.76 13.02
C ALA A 73 5.07 -0.55 12.24
N SER A 74 6.10 -1.32 12.56
CA SER A 74 6.33 -2.63 11.96
C SER A 74 5.18 -3.59 12.26
N HIS A 75 4.62 -3.53 13.47
CA HIS A 75 3.42 -4.30 13.82
C HIS A 75 2.19 -3.85 13.00
N ALA A 76 1.97 -2.55 12.83
CA ALA A 76 0.88 -2.02 12.02
C ALA A 76 0.99 -2.45 10.55
N ILE A 77 2.19 -2.39 9.97
CA ILE A 77 2.45 -2.81 8.58
C ILE A 77 2.22 -4.32 8.42
N ARG A 78 2.75 -5.15 9.34
CA ARG A 78 2.53 -6.61 9.31
C ARG A 78 1.06 -6.98 9.44
N LYS A 79 0.34 -6.33 10.35
CA LYS A 79 -1.11 -6.54 10.52
C LYS A 79 -1.86 -6.20 9.23
N ALA A 80 -1.51 -5.10 8.57
CA ALA A 80 -2.11 -4.71 7.30
C ALA A 80 -1.81 -5.72 6.19
N LEU A 81 -0.57 -6.22 6.12
CA LEU A 81 -0.16 -7.26 5.17
C LEU A 81 -0.97 -8.54 5.37
N SER A 82 -1.03 -9.06 6.61
CA SER A 82 -1.80 -10.29 6.92
C SER A 82 -3.28 -10.12 6.57
N GLY A 83 -3.86 -8.96 6.85
CA GLY A 83 -5.24 -8.67 6.47
C GLY A 83 -5.47 -8.65 4.95
N LEU A 84 -4.48 -8.23 4.17
CA LEU A 84 -4.56 -8.25 2.70
C LEU A 84 -4.37 -9.67 2.14
N GLU A 85 -3.57 -10.50 2.79
CA GLU A 85 -3.34 -11.91 2.44
C GLU A 85 -4.55 -12.78 2.75
N ASP A 86 -5.18 -12.60 3.92
CA ASP A 86 -6.36 -13.35 4.36
C ASP A 86 -7.69 -12.77 3.87
N GLY A 87 -7.66 -11.61 3.20
CA GLY A 87 -8.82 -10.91 2.66
C GLY A 87 -9.65 -10.14 3.69
N SER A 88 -9.26 -10.13 4.97
CA SER A 88 -9.98 -9.44 6.05
C SER A 88 -9.79 -7.92 6.04
N ASN A 89 -8.69 -7.41 5.47
CA ASN A 89 -8.50 -6.00 5.11
C ASN A 89 -8.80 -5.81 3.63
N THR A 90 -10.08 -5.84 3.28
CA THR A 90 -10.49 -5.27 2.00
C THR A 90 -10.48 -3.75 2.15
N ILE A 91 -9.49 -3.09 1.53
CA ILE A 91 -9.50 -1.63 1.42
C ILE A 91 -10.39 -1.28 0.25
N TYR A 92 -11.62 -0.94 0.57
CA TYR A 92 -12.63 -0.49 -0.38
C TYR A 92 -12.25 0.89 -0.91
N ALA A 93 -12.31 1.06 -2.23
CA ALA A 93 -12.20 2.39 -2.84
C ALA A 93 -13.33 3.29 -2.30
N PRO A 94 -13.21 4.63 -2.38
CA PRO A 94 -14.27 5.54 -1.92
C PRO A 94 -15.66 5.21 -2.50
N ASP A 95 -15.71 4.78 -3.76
CA ASP A 95 -16.94 4.37 -4.45
C ASP A 95 -17.51 3.04 -3.92
N ASP A 96 -16.65 2.12 -3.48
CA ASP A 96 -17.07 0.84 -2.90
C ASP A 96 -17.74 1.01 -1.51
N TRP A 97 -17.36 2.06 -0.77
CA TRP A 97 -18.03 2.40 0.49
C TRP A 97 -19.48 2.84 0.31
N GLU A 98 -19.81 3.44 -0.84
CA GLU A 98 -21.19 3.84 -1.15
C GLU A 98 -22.04 2.62 -1.50
N LEU A 99 -21.47 1.66 -2.26
CA LEU A 99 -22.07 0.36 -2.54
C LEU A 99 -22.29 -0.47 -1.27
N LEU A 100 -21.33 -0.51 -0.35
CA LEU A 100 -21.47 -1.21 0.93
C LEU A 100 -22.52 -0.59 1.84
N ARG A 101 -22.58 0.75 1.91
CA ARG A 101 -23.62 1.45 2.67
C ARG A 101 -25.00 1.18 2.09
N THR A 102 -25.12 1.18 0.77
CA THR A 102 -26.38 0.89 0.07
C THR A 102 -26.83 -0.56 0.30
N ASN A 103 -25.90 -1.54 0.18
CA ASN A 103 -26.18 -2.94 0.46
C ASN A 103 -26.55 -3.21 1.93
N LYS A 104 -25.86 -2.57 2.89
CA LYS A 104 -26.24 -2.68 4.31
C LYS A 104 -27.60 -2.06 4.62
N ARG A 105 -27.98 -0.99 3.92
CA ARG A 105 -29.31 -0.38 4.04
C ARG A 105 -30.38 -1.33 3.52
N MET A 106 -30.15 -1.94 2.36
CA MET A 106 -31.06 -2.94 1.79
C MET A 106 -31.20 -4.20 2.66
N GLN A 107 -30.13 -4.68 3.31
CA GLN A 107 -30.21 -5.81 4.25
C GLN A 107 -30.98 -5.47 5.53
N ARG A 108 -30.98 -4.20 5.97
CA ARG A 108 -31.72 -3.75 7.16
C ARG A 108 -33.22 -3.54 6.88
N ASP A 109 -33.56 -3.15 5.65
CA ASP A 109 -34.93 -2.90 5.20
C ASP A 109 -35.55 -4.12 4.46
N ALA A 110 -34.89 -5.28 4.48
CA ALA A 110 -35.45 -6.53 3.99
C ALA A 110 -36.47 -7.11 5.00
N PRO A 111 -37.70 -7.47 4.58
CA PRO A 111 -38.77 -7.95 5.46
C PRO A 111 -38.53 -9.33 6.05
#